data_AF-A0A318SVG6-F1
#
_entry.id   AF-A0A318SVG6-F1
#
_cell.length_a   1.000
_cell.length_b   1.000
_cell.length_c   1.000
_cell.angle_alpha   90.00
_cell.angle_beta   90.00
_cell.angle_gamma   90.00
#
_symmetry.space_group_name_H-M   'P 1'
#
loop_
_entity.id
_entity.type
_entity.pdbx_description
1 polymer ?
#
loop_
_entity_poly.entity_id
_entity_poly.type
_entity_poly.pdbx_seq_one_letter_code
_entity_poly.pdbx_strand_id
1 'polypeptide(L)'
;MTTRETTAAAETATQEDRIDLGQLVLLGVFLGAERDTALVRLPGGRLQRVAAGDRLGRAHVVSVDERGLHMVDGGRTRSLTLPQIDASLEPLPRPHERPGRRFAEAVERGRIAPQEVQRPKRRG
;
A
#
# COMPACT_ATOMS: atom_id res chain seq x y z
N MET A 1 -19.78 14.67 -28.09
CA MET A 1 -18.42 14.42 -28.62
C MET A 1 -17.50 14.18 -27.43
N THR A 2 -17.14 12.91 -27.27
CA THR A 2 -15.87 12.37 -26.73
C THR A 2 -15.35 12.84 -25.36
N THR A 3 -15.71 12.02 -24.36
CA THR A 3 -14.93 11.62 -23.18
C THR A 3 -13.41 11.68 -23.37
N ARG A 4 -12.70 12.43 -22.53
CA ARG A 4 -11.26 12.28 -22.27
C ARG A 4 -10.92 12.68 -20.84
N GLU A 5 -11.43 11.95 -19.86
CA GLU A 5 -11.09 12.19 -18.45
C GLU A 5 -11.12 10.89 -17.66
N THR A 6 -10.27 9.92 -18.03
CA THR A 6 -10.00 8.73 -17.18
C THR A 6 -8.68 8.02 -17.49
N THR A 7 -7.78 8.57 -18.31
CA THR A 7 -6.52 7.87 -18.65
C THR A 7 -5.41 8.14 -17.63
N ALA A 8 -5.26 9.38 -17.14
CA ALA A 8 -4.11 9.72 -16.27
C ALA A 8 -4.14 9.05 -14.88
N ALA A 9 -5.32 8.79 -14.31
CA ALA A 9 -5.45 8.09 -13.02
C ALA A 9 -5.24 6.57 -13.15
N ALA A 10 -5.55 5.99 -14.31
CA ALA A 10 -5.37 4.56 -14.57
C ALA A 10 -3.91 4.22 -14.94
N GLU A 11 -3.23 5.12 -15.66
CA GLU A 11 -1.87 4.90 -16.16
C GLU A 11 -0.80 5.00 -15.06
N THR A 12 -1.03 5.83 -14.03
CA THR A 12 -0.06 6.03 -12.93
C THR A 12 -0.31 5.13 -11.72
N ALA A 13 -1.49 4.49 -11.62
CA ALA A 13 -1.85 3.60 -10.51
C ALA A 13 -1.26 2.18 -10.64
N THR A 14 -0.59 1.89 -11.75
CA THR A 14 0.08 0.60 -11.98
C THR A 14 1.59 0.81 -11.88
N GLN A 15 2.07 1.08 -10.67
CA GLN A 15 3.50 1.00 -10.41
C GLN A 15 3.85 -0.44 -10.02
N GLU A 16 5.00 -0.88 -10.53
CA GLU A 16 5.54 -2.23 -10.48
C GLU A 16 6.02 -2.62 -9.08
N ASP A 17 5.14 -2.58 -8.09
CA ASP A 17 5.37 -3.22 -6.79
C ASP A 17 4.21 -4.17 -6.50
N ARG A 18 4.12 -5.17 -7.39
CA ARG A 18 3.22 -6.30 -7.20
C ARG A 18 3.69 -7.06 -5.97
N ILE A 19 3.04 -6.82 -4.84
CA ILE A 19 2.97 -7.80 -3.75
C ILE A 19 2.74 -9.15 -4.41
N ASP A 20 3.69 -10.08 -4.32
CA ASP A 20 3.56 -11.38 -4.95
C ASP A 20 2.42 -12.12 -4.26
N LEU A 21 1.24 -12.05 -4.90
CA LEU A 21 -0.01 -12.58 -4.35
C LEU A 21 0.02 -14.10 -4.22
N GLY A 22 0.97 -14.77 -4.89
CA GLY A 22 1.22 -16.21 -4.80
C GLY A 22 2.13 -16.61 -3.64
N GLN A 23 2.68 -15.65 -2.89
CA GLN A 23 3.54 -15.90 -1.74
C GLN A 23 2.84 -15.54 -0.44
N LEU A 24 3.48 -15.95 0.66
CA LEU A 24 3.06 -15.56 2.00
C LEU A 24 3.53 -14.12 2.26
N VAL A 25 2.60 -13.27 2.69
CA VAL A 25 2.87 -11.83 2.88
C VAL A 25 2.57 -11.45 4.32
N LEU A 26 3.51 -10.78 4.97
CA LEU A 26 3.29 -10.20 6.30
C LEU A 26 2.51 -8.89 6.17
N LEU A 27 1.36 -8.80 6.83
CA LEU A 27 0.52 -7.59 6.80
C LEU A 27 0.64 -6.74 8.07
N GLY A 28 1.01 -7.36 9.19
CA GLY A 28 1.08 -6.68 10.48
C GLY A 28 1.76 -7.54 11.53
N VAL A 29 2.39 -6.88 12.51
CA VAL A 29 2.88 -7.49 13.74
C VAL A 29 2.16 -6.84 14.92
N PHE A 30 1.85 -7.63 15.94
CA PHE A 30 1.22 -7.23 17.18
C PHE A 30 2.09 -7.72 18.32
N LEU A 31 2.75 -6.78 18.99
CA LEU A 31 3.55 -7.06 20.18
C LEU A 31 2.64 -6.99 21.40
N GLY A 32 2.54 -8.09 22.13
CA GLY A 32 1.63 -8.24 23.26
C GLY A 32 2.40 -8.54 24.54
N ALA A 33 1.81 -8.22 25.69
CA ALA A 33 2.44 -8.52 26.99
C ALA A 33 2.66 -10.03 27.20
N GLU A 34 1.77 -10.86 26.65
CA GLU A 34 1.83 -12.31 26.77
C GLU A 34 2.59 -12.96 25.61
N ARG A 35 2.29 -12.55 24.37
CA ARG A 35 2.84 -13.16 23.15
C ARG A 35 2.81 -12.21 21.97
N ASP A 36 3.85 -12.31 21.15
CA ASP A 36 3.95 -11.62 19.88
C ASP A 36 3.26 -12.43 18.77
N THR A 37 2.46 -11.73 17.96
CA THR A 37 1.70 -12.35 16.88
C THR A 37 1.82 -11.56 15.58
N ALA A 38 1.77 -12.26 14.45
CA ALA A 38 1.81 -11.68 13.13
C ALA A 38 0.49 -11.98 12.39
N LEU A 39 0.03 -11.03 11.57
CA LEU A 39 -1.03 -11.25 10.61
C LEU A 39 -0.42 -11.49 9.24
N VAL A 40 -0.68 -12.66 8.68
CA VAL A 40 -0.17 -13.07 7.37
C VAL A 40 -1.30 -13.31 6.39
N ARG A 41 -1.06 -12.94 5.14
CA ARG A 41 -1.86 -13.34 3.99
C ARG A 41 -1.23 -14.57 3.36
N LEU A 42 -2.02 -15.63 3.26
CA LEU A 42 -1.65 -16.85 2.55
C LEU A 42 -1.78 -16.65 1.03
N PRO A 43 -1.09 -17.48 0.21
CA PRO A 43 -1.22 -17.45 -1.25
C PRO A 43 -2.67 -17.51 -1.76
N GLY A 44 -3.55 -18.24 -1.05
CA GLY A 44 -4.98 -18.33 -1.37
C GLY A 44 -5.82 -17.11 -0.97
N GLY A 45 -5.20 -16.02 -0.50
CA GLY A 45 -5.88 -14.79 -0.07
C GLY A 45 -6.44 -14.83 1.36
N ARG A 46 -6.44 -15.99 2.02
CA ARG A 46 -6.86 -16.12 3.42
C ARG A 46 -5.90 -15.37 4.35
N LEU A 47 -6.48 -14.69 5.33
CA LEU A 47 -5.74 -14.06 6.42
C LEU A 47 -5.66 -15.00 7.62
N GLN A 48 -4.50 -15.06 8.26
CA GLN A 48 -4.28 -15.86 9.47
C GLN A 48 -3.39 -15.11 10.45
N ARG A 49 -3.75 -15.13 11.73
CA ARG A 49 -2.89 -14.67 12.82
C ARG A 49 -2.06 -15.85 13.32
N VAL A 50 -0.77 -15.63 13.53
CA VAL A 50 0.19 -16.65 13.96
C VAL A 50 1.12 -16.13 15.05
N ALA A 51 1.62 -17.03 15.89
CA ALA A 51 2.65 -16.79 16.89
C ALA A 51 3.88 -17.69 16.62
N ALA A 52 4.93 -17.50 17.41
CA ALA A 52 6.06 -18.44 17.44
C ALA A 52 5.59 -19.88 17.73
N GLY A 53 6.06 -20.84 16.92
CA GLY A 53 5.66 -22.25 16.98
C GLY A 53 4.51 -22.62 16.05
N ASP A 54 3.77 -21.65 15.49
CA ASP A 54 2.66 -21.95 14.60
C ASP A 54 3.13 -22.43 13.21
N ARG A 55 2.25 -23.16 12.53
CA ARG A 55 2.51 -23.72 11.20
C ARG A 55 1.75 -22.98 10.12
N LEU A 56 2.44 -22.67 9.04
CA LEU A 56 1.94 -22.00 7.84
C LEU A 56 2.23 -22.86 6.62
N GLY A 57 1.32 -23.79 6.32
CA GLY A 57 1.51 -24.79 5.28
C GLY A 57 2.70 -25.71 5.57
N ARG A 58 3.75 -25.61 4.74
CA ARG A 58 5.01 -26.36 4.93
C ARG A 58 6.04 -25.62 5.80
N ALA A 59 5.76 -24.37 6.16
CA ALA A 59 6.66 -23.55 6.94
C ALA A 59 6.25 -23.47 8.41
N HIS A 60 7.20 -23.18 9.29
CA HIS A 60 6.99 -23.06 10.74
C HIS A 60 7.54 -21.73 11.22
N VAL A 61 6.77 -21.05 12.06
CA VAL A 61 7.16 -19.76 12.64
C VAL A 61 8.17 -20.00 13.75
N VAL A 62 9.32 -19.33 13.65
CA VAL A 62 10.39 -19.36 14.66
C VAL A 62 10.20 -18.25 15.67
N SER A 63 9.98 -17.02 15.19
CA SER A 63 9.77 -15.85 16.04
C SER A 63 8.96 -14.78 15.32
N VAL A 64 8.33 -13.90 16.11
CA VAL A 64 7.70 -12.66 15.68
C VAL A 64 8.35 -11.55 16.49
N ASP A 65 8.75 -10.46 15.84
CA ASP A 65 9.29 -9.28 16.49
C ASP A 65 8.88 -7.99 15.76
N GLU A 66 9.40 -6.86 16.21
CA GLU A 66 9.13 -5.53 15.64
C GLU A 66 9.56 -5.40 14.17
N ARG A 67 10.51 -6.21 13.71
CA ARG A 67 11.04 -6.18 12.34
C ARG A 67 10.23 -7.07 11.42
N GLY A 68 9.64 -8.14 11.96
CA GLY A 68 8.70 -8.96 11.22
C GLY A 68 8.56 -10.39 11.74
N LEU A 69 8.42 -11.31 10.78
CA LEU A 69 8.19 -12.74 11.04
C LEU A 69 9.39 -13.55 10.55
N HIS A 70 9.97 -14.36 11.43
CA HIS A 70 10.99 -15.33 11.07
C HIS A 70 10.38 -16.72 10.99
N MET A 71 10.65 -17.45 9.91
CA MET A 71 10.08 -18.77 9.66
C MET A 71 11.08 -19.69 8.97
N VAL A 72 10.91 -21.00 9.14
CA VAL A 72 11.65 -22.02 8.38
C VAL A 72 10.73 -22.64 7.35
N ASP A 73 11.11 -22.55 6.08
CA ASP A 73 10.43 -23.17 4.94
C ASP A 73 11.39 -24.12 4.22
N GLY A 74 11.07 -25.42 4.20
CA GLY A 74 11.91 -26.42 3.53
C GLY A 74 13.35 -26.48 4.05
N GLY A 75 13.57 -26.25 5.35
CA GLY A 75 14.89 -26.25 5.98
C GLY A 75 15.69 -24.96 5.79
N ARG A 76 15.12 -23.92 5.16
CA ARG A 76 15.75 -22.60 5.02
C ARG A 76 15.03 -21.57 5.88
N THR A 77 15.78 -20.76 6.59
CA THR A 77 15.24 -19.60 7.31
C THR A 77 14.87 -18.51 6.32
N ARG A 78 13.66 -17.99 6.46
CA ARG A 78 13.11 -16.87 5.71
C ARG A 78 12.59 -15.83 6.70
N SER A 79 12.79 -14.57 6.35
CA SER A 79 12.24 -13.42 7.09
C SER A 79 11.23 -12.72 6.21
N LEU A 80 10.04 -12.50 6.75
CA LEU A 80 9.01 -11.68 6.11
C LEU A 80 8.95 -10.34 6.84
N THR A 81 9.00 -9.27 6.06
CA THR A 81 8.87 -7.89 6.52
C THR A 81 7.58 -7.29 6.01
N LEU A 82 7.13 -6.20 6.64
CA LEU A 82 5.97 -5.46 6.17
C LEU A 82 6.24 -4.88 4.77
N PRO A 83 5.28 -4.98 3.84
CA PRO A 83 5.42 -4.38 2.53
C PRO A 83 5.58 -2.87 2.68
N GLN A 84 6.56 -2.32 1.97
CA GLN A 84 6.70 -0.87 1.85
C GLN A 84 5.69 -0.41 0.80
N ILE A 85 4.83 0.54 1.18
CA ILE A 85 4.06 1.29 0.19
C ILE A 85 5.00 2.39 -0.26
N ASP A 86 5.30 2.47 -1.55
CA ASP A 86 6.17 3.52 -2.06
C ASP A 86 5.55 4.90 -1.76
N ALA A 87 6.17 5.62 -0.82
CA ALA A 87 5.76 6.96 -0.43
C ALA A 87 6.17 8.03 -1.46
N SER A 88 6.86 7.62 -2.54
CA SER A 88 7.20 8.47 -3.70
C SER A 88 6.00 8.77 -4.59
N LEU A 89 4.84 8.19 -4.29
CA LEU A 89 3.57 8.76 -4.69
C LEU A 89 3.43 10.12 -3.98
N GLU A 90 3.97 11.18 -4.61
CA GLU A 90 3.62 12.56 -4.28
C GLU A 90 2.12 12.58 -3.97
N PRO A 91 1.70 12.96 -2.75
CA PRO A 91 0.30 12.91 -2.38
C PRO A 91 -0.45 13.72 -3.43
N LEU A 92 -1.29 13.04 -4.22
CA LEU A 92 -2.10 13.73 -5.22
C LEU A 92 -2.81 14.87 -4.50
N PRO A 93 -2.79 16.10 -5.04
CA PRO A 93 -3.50 17.21 -4.43
C PRO A 93 -4.91 16.78 -4.12
N ARG A 94 -5.28 16.85 -2.83
CA ARG A 94 -6.63 16.46 -2.44
C ARG A 94 -7.58 17.42 -3.15
N PRO A 95 -8.68 16.95 -3.75
CA PRO A 95 -9.60 17.81 -4.50
C PRO A 95 -10.17 18.99 -3.68
N HIS A 96 -10.13 18.90 -2.34
CA HIS A 96 -10.60 19.94 -1.42
C HIS A 96 -9.48 20.80 -0.82
N GLU A 97 -8.21 20.47 -1.06
CA GLU A 97 -7.10 21.27 -0.58
C GLU A 97 -7.00 22.52 -1.45
N ARG A 98 -7.37 23.67 -0.88
CA ARG A 98 -7.26 24.93 -1.60
C ARG A 98 -5.79 25.12 -1.96
N PRO A 99 -5.45 25.37 -3.23
CA PRO A 99 -4.08 25.56 -3.65
C PRO A 99 -3.45 26.72 -2.86
N GLY A 100 -2.66 26.40 -1.84
CA GLY A 100 -1.79 27.37 -1.18
C GLY A 100 -0.77 27.90 -2.18
N ARG A 101 -0.11 29.03 -1.86
CA ARG A 101 0.84 29.77 -2.73
C ARG A 101 1.78 28.90 -3.59
N ARG A 102 2.17 27.70 -3.12
CA ARG A 102 2.98 26.73 -3.87
C ARG A 102 2.33 26.21 -5.16
N PHE A 103 1.02 26.02 -5.21
CA PHE A 103 0.32 25.63 -6.46
C PHE A 103 0.31 26.76 -7.47
N ALA A 104 0.09 28.00 -7.03
CA ALA A 104 0.20 29.17 -7.89
C ALA A 104 1.61 29.32 -8.46
N GLU A 105 2.63 29.06 -7.64
CA GLU A 105 4.03 29.12 -8.07
C GLU A 105 4.41 27.98 -9.05
N ALA A 106 3.83 26.79 -8.90
CA ALA A 106 4.02 25.68 -9.85
C ALA A 106 3.29 25.93 -11.19
N VAL A 107 2.12 26.56 -11.15
CA VAL A 107 1.38 27.00 -12.35
C VAL A 107 2.14 28.13 -13.06
N GLU A 108 2.63 29.13 -12.33
CA GLU A 108 3.41 30.24 -12.91
C GLU A 108 4.74 29.80 -13.50
N ARG A 109 5.41 28.80 -12.90
CA ARG A 109 6.62 28.19 -13.47
C ARG A 109 6.34 27.19 -14.60
N GLY A 110 5.08 27.07 -15.05
CA GLY A 110 4.68 26.21 -16.19
C GLY A 110 4.76 24.71 -15.91
N ARG A 111 4.77 24.29 -14.64
CA ARG A 111 4.87 22.87 -14.25
C ARG A 111 3.50 22.18 -14.14
N ILE A 112 2.41 22.94 -14.05
CA ILE A 112 1.03 22.44 -13.91
C ILE A 112 0.07 23.37 -14.70
N ALA A 113 -0.80 22.80 -15.53
CA ALA A 113 -1.80 23.58 -16.30
C ALA A 113 -3.03 23.93 -15.44
N PRO A 114 -3.51 25.19 -15.41
CA PRO A 114 -4.66 25.58 -14.62
C PRO A 114 -5.96 25.19 -15.33
N GLN A 115 -6.62 24.13 -14.86
CA GLN A 115 -7.93 23.69 -15.38
C GLN A 115 -9.06 24.53 -14.76
N GLU A 116 -9.89 25.10 -15.63
CA GLU A 116 -10.96 26.05 -15.36
C GLU A 116 -12.11 25.44 -14.52
N VAL A 117 -12.41 26.07 -13.39
CA VAL A 117 -13.49 25.67 -12.47
C VAL A 117 -14.85 25.98 -13.09
N GLN A 118 -15.47 25.00 -13.75
CA GLN A 118 -16.87 25.08 -14.17
C GLN A 118 -17.82 24.81 -13.00
N ARG A 119 -18.49 25.87 -12.54
CA ARG A 119 -19.55 25.81 -11.52
C ARG A 119 -20.76 25.06 -12.09
N PRO A 120 -21.35 24.07 -11.39
CA PRO A 120 -22.52 23.39 -11.89
C PRO A 120 -23.73 24.34 -11.92
N LYS A 121 -24.39 24.46 -13.08
CA LYS A 121 -25.69 25.11 -13.22
C LYS A 121 -26.71 24.36 -12.35
N ARG A 122 -27.21 25.02 -11.29
CA ARG A 122 -28.43 24.59 -10.61
C ARG A 122 -29.62 24.79 -11.56
N ARG A 123 -30.30 23.70 -11.91
CA ARG A 123 -31.67 23.74 -12.43
C ARG A 123 -32.62 24.06 -11.27
N GLY A 124 -33.43 25.09 -11.47
CA GLY A 124 -34.60 25.47 -10.71
C GLY A 124 -35.38 26.43 -11.59
#